data_AF-A0A067FAG6-F1
#
_entry.id   AF-A0A067FAG6-F1
#
_cell.length_a   1.000
_cell.length_b   1.000
_cell.length_c   1.000
_cell.angle_alpha   90.00
_cell.angle_beta   90.00
_cell.angle_gamma   90.00
#
_symmetry.space_group_name_H-M   'P 1'
#
loop_
_entity.id
_entity.type
_entity.pdbx_description
1 polymer ?
#
loop_
_entity_poly.entity_id
_entity_poly.type
_entity_poly.pdbx_seq_one_letter_code
_entity_poly.pdbx_strand_id
1 'polypeptide(L)'
;FLYRHIHSQHHRLVVPYAIGALYNHPLEGLLLDTLGGALSFLVSGMTARTTVIFFCFAVIKTVDDHSELWLPGNIFHLFFQNNTAYHDVHHQLKGLKYNYSQPFFSICDRLLGTHMSYQ
;
A
#
# COMPACT_ATOMS: atom_id res chain seq x y z
N PHE A 1 -4.60 -18.94 -4.04
CA PHE A 1 -4.74 -19.44 -2.66
C PHE A 1 -4.67 -18.31 -1.63
N LEU A 2 -3.55 -17.56 -1.53
CA LEU A 2 -3.33 -16.49 -0.53
C LEU A 2 -4.41 -15.41 -0.57
N TYR A 3 -4.79 -14.93 -1.76
CA TYR A 3 -5.89 -13.98 -1.92
C TYR A 3 -7.16 -14.44 -1.21
N ARG A 4 -7.68 -15.63 -1.53
CA ARG A 4 -8.96 -16.14 -1.05
C ARG A 4 -9.05 -16.32 0.47
N HIS A 5 -7.93 -16.53 1.16
CA HIS A 5 -7.93 -16.90 2.58
C HIS A 5 -7.34 -15.82 3.50
N ILE A 6 -6.57 -14.88 2.95
CA ILE A 6 -5.89 -13.85 3.74
C ILE A 6 -6.33 -12.49 3.22
N HIS A 7 -5.91 -12.14 2.00
CA HIS A 7 -6.04 -10.78 1.49
C HIS A 7 -7.47 -10.40 1.06
N SER A 8 -8.36 -11.37 0.84
CA SER A 8 -9.76 -11.11 0.46
C SER A 8 -10.52 -10.36 1.55
N GLN A 9 -10.09 -10.41 2.81
CA GLN A 9 -10.68 -9.60 3.87
C GLN A 9 -10.47 -8.11 3.59
N HIS A 10 -9.24 -7.72 3.26
CA HIS A 10 -8.90 -6.34 2.91
C HIS A 10 -9.70 -5.86 1.70
N HIS A 11 -9.82 -6.70 0.66
CA HIS A 11 -10.63 -6.41 -0.53
C HIS A 11 -12.16 -6.49 -0.33
N ARG A 12 -12.67 -6.66 0.89
CA ARG A 12 -14.08 -6.33 1.17
C ARG A 12 -14.34 -4.84 1.03
N LEU A 13 -13.29 -4.03 1.19
CA LEU A 13 -13.31 -2.60 0.90
C LEU A 13 -13.17 -2.39 -0.60
N VAL A 14 -14.28 -2.42 -1.33
CA VAL A 14 -14.28 -2.19 -2.79
C VAL A 14 -14.03 -0.71 -3.11
N VAL A 15 -14.43 0.16 -2.17
CA VAL A 15 -14.24 1.60 -2.16
C VAL A 15 -13.33 1.88 -0.95
N PRO A 16 -12.02 2.05 -1.16
CA PRO A 16 -11.07 2.21 -0.06
C PRO A 16 -11.35 3.49 0.73
N TYR A 17 -10.89 3.54 1.99
CA TYR A 17 -10.92 4.76 2.79
C TYR A 17 -9.75 4.74 3.77
N ALA A 18 -9.33 5.92 4.23
CA ALA A 18 -8.12 6.12 5.03
C ALA A 18 -7.97 5.13 6.22
N ILE A 19 -9.02 4.95 7.01
CA ILE A 19 -9.01 4.04 8.18
C ILE A 19 -8.94 2.56 7.74
N GLY A 20 -9.44 2.25 6.54
CA GLY A 20 -9.41 0.91 5.94
C GLY A 20 -8.03 0.45 5.48
N ALA A 21 -7.02 1.34 5.47
CA ALA A 21 -5.65 1.02 5.07
C ALA A 21 -5.04 -0.17 5.83
N LEU A 22 -5.42 -0.35 7.08
CA LEU A 22 -5.01 -1.46 7.94
C LEU A 22 -6.18 -2.40 8.28
N TYR A 23 -7.20 -2.47 7.41
CA TYR A 23 -8.24 -3.49 7.52
C TYR A 23 -7.77 -4.80 6.88
N ASN A 24 -6.69 -5.35 7.42
CA ASN A 24 -6.05 -6.55 6.93
C ASN A 24 -6.40 -7.78 7.79
N HIS A 25 -6.22 -8.97 7.22
CA HIS A 25 -6.38 -10.20 7.98
C HIS A 25 -5.33 -10.27 9.10
N PRO A 26 -5.61 -10.80 10.31
CA PRO A 26 -4.65 -10.76 11.42
C PRO A 26 -3.27 -11.37 11.11
N LEU A 27 -3.23 -12.42 10.28
CA LEU A 27 -1.95 -13.00 9.82
C LEU A 27 -1.16 -12.07 8.90
N GLU A 28 -1.85 -11.25 8.11
CA GLU A 28 -1.21 -10.25 7.25
C GLU A 28 -0.59 -9.14 8.11
N GLY A 29 -1.34 -8.62 9.08
CA GLY A 29 -0.83 -7.60 10.01
C GLY A 29 0.32 -8.11 10.91
N LEU A 30 0.28 -9.38 11.33
CA LEU A 30 1.37 -9.95 12.10
C LEU A 30 2.62 -10.21 11.25
N LEU A 31 2.47 -10.88 10.10
CA LEU A 31 3.62 -11.32 9.30
C LEU A 31 4.22 -10.19 8.46
N LEU A 32 3.38 -9.39 7.81
CA LEU A 32 3.85 -8.33 6.91
C LEU A 32 4.13 -7.05 7.70
N ASP A 33 3.17 -6.54 8.47
CA ASP A 33 3.34 -5.24 9.12
C ASP A 33 4.32 -5.33 10.28
N THR A 34 4.12 -6.31 11.18
CA THR A 34 4.92 -6.42 12.41
C THR A 34 6.29 -7.06 12.15
N LEU A 35 6.31 -8.31 11.67
CA LEU A 35 7.57 -9.02 11.44
C LEU A 35 8.35 -8.43 10.27
N GLY A 36 7.68 -8.07 9.17
CA GLY A 36 8.31 -7.39 8.04
C GLY A 36 8.87 -6.02 8.42
N GLY A 37 8.14 -5.24 9.23
CA GLY A 37 8.63 -3.98 9.79
C GLY A 37 9.86 -4.17 10.70
N ALA A 38 9.80 -5.14 11.63
CA ALA A 38 10.92 -5.46 12.51
C ALA A 38 12.16 -5.91 11.73
N LEU A 39 11.99 -6.79 10.74
CA LEU A 39 13.08 -7.25 9.88
C LEU A 39 13.66 -6.11 9.06
N SER A 40 12.81 -5.23 8.51
CA SER A 40 13.25 -4.05 7.77
C SER A 40 14.10 -3.11 8.64
N PHE A 41 13.67 -2.87 9.88
CA PHE A 41 14.47 -2.11 10.85
C PHE A 41 15.84 -2.74 11.06
N LEU A 42 15.88 -4.04 11.39
CA LEU A 42 17.12 -4.76 11.69
C LEU A 42 18.09 -4.82 10.50
N VAL A 43 17.58 -5.05 9.29
CA VAL A 43 18.39 -5.21 8.07
C VAL A 43 18.85 -3.86 7.51
N SER A 44 18.05 -2.80 7.66
CA SER A 44 18.37 -1.49 7.09
C SER A 44 19.61 -0.82 7.68
N GLY A 45 20.03 -1.21 8.88
CA GLY A 45 21.10 -0.53 9.62
C GLY A 45 20.77 0.91 10.05
N MET A 46 19.51 1.33 9.90
CA MET A 46 19.07 2.66 10.31
C MET A 46 19.10 2.82 11.83
N THR A 47 19.37 4.04 12.30
CA THR A 47 19.15 4.36 13.72
C THR A 47 17.65 4.25 14.06
N ALA A 48 17.33 4.04 15.33
CA ALA A 48 15.94 4.01 15.80
C ALA A 48 15.18 5.29 15.40
N ARG A 49 15.83 6.47 15.51
CA ARG A 49 15.23 7.76 15.12
C ARG A 49 14.88 7.81 13.64
N THR A 50 15.83 7.46 12.77
CA THR A 50 15.61 7.45 11.32
C THR A 50 14.50 6.49 10.93
N THR A 51 14.48 5.31 11.57
CA THR A 51 13.45 4.29 11.35
C THR A 51 12.07 4.78 11.72
N VAL A 52 11.91 5.42 12.88
CA VAL A 52 10.62 5.98 13.30
C VAL A 52 10.12 7.02 12.28
N ILE A 53 11.00 7.93 11.84
CA ILE A 53 10.62 8.94 10.82
C ILE A 53 10.20 8.25 9.52
N PHE A 54 10.96 7.26 9.06
CA PHE A 54 10.67 6.53 7.84
C PHE A 54 9.35 5.76 7.92
N PHE A 55 9.09 5.04 9.01
CA PHE A 55 7.84 4.31 9.19
C PHE A 55 6.64 5.23 9.38
N CYS A 56 6.78 6.37 10.07
CA CYS A 56 5.72 7.38 10.11
C CYS A 56 5.38 7.87 8.70
N PHE A 57 6.39 8.18 7.88
CA PHE A 57 6.19 8.57 6.49
C PHE A 57 5.51 7.46 5.67
N ALA A 58 5.94 6.21 5.81
CA ALA A 58 5.33 5.06 5.12
C ALA A 58 3.85 4.85 5.50
N VAL A 59 3.52 4.97 6.79
CA VAL A 59 2.14 4.86 7.27
C VAL A 59 1.29 6.01 6.71
N ILE A 60 1.77 7.25 6.76
CA ILE A 60 1.06 8.39 6.18
C ILE A 60 0.79 8.17 4.69
N LYS A 61 1.80 7.71 3.94
CA LYS A 61 1.65 7.41 2.51
C LYS A 61 0.63 6.29 2.26
N THR A 62 0.64 5.24 3.07
CA THR A 62 -0.32 4.14 2.96
C THR A 62 -1.75 4.62 3.21
N VAL A 63 -1.94 5.48 4.23
CA VAL A 63 -3.24 6.10 4.52
C VAL A 63 -3.70 7.01 3.37
N ASP A 64 -2.80 7.82 2.81
CA ASP A 64 -3.06 8.68 1.65
C ASP A 64 -3.53 7.86 0.44
N ASP A 65 -2.86 6.75 0.14
CA ASP A 65 -3.20 5.86 -0.97
C ASP A 65 -4.59 5.20 -0.82
N HIS A 66 -5.07 5.02 0.41
CA HIS A 66 -6.39 4.46 0.66
C HIS A 66 -7.47 5.53 0.84
N SER A 67 -7.12 6.82 0.90
CA SER A 67 -8.04 7.86 1.36
C SER A 67 -9.11 8.27 0.35
N GLU A 68 -8.95 7.89 -0.93
CA GLU A 68 -9.71 8.39 -2.09
C GLU A 68 -9.53 9.91 -2.34
N LEU A 69 -8.66 10.58 -1.58
CA LEU A 69 -8.48 12.02 -1.67
C LEU A 69 -7.46 12.39 -2.75
N TRP A 70 -7.95 12.67 -3.95
CA TRP A 70 -7.12 13.26 -5.01
C TRP A 70 -7.11 14.78 -4.96
N LEU A 71 -6.43 15.33 -3.95
CA LEU A 71 -6.35 16.78 -3.76
C LEU A 71 -5.31 17.43 -4.69
N PRO A 72 -5.63 18.58 -5.32
CA PRO A 72 -4.64 19.38 -6.03
C PRO A 72 -3.48 19.77 -5.12
N GLY A 73 -2.24 19.55 -5.57
CA GLY A 73 -1.04 19.88 -4.79
C GLY A 73 -0.67 18.86 -3.70
N ASN A 74 -1.31 17.69 -3.66
CA ASN A 74 -0.85 16.60 -2.78
C ASN A 74 0.60 16.23 -3.14
N ILE A 75 1.52 16.48 -2.20
CA ILE A 75 2.95 16.28 -2.39
C ILE A 75 3.30 14.82 -2.66
N PHE A 76 2.56 13.87 -2.08
CA PHE A 76 2.83 12.45 -2.31
C PHE A 76 2.56 12.08 -3.77
N HIS A 77 1.51 12.62 -4.36
CA HIS A 77 1.13 12.36 -5.75
C HIS A 77 2.13 12.99 -6.74
N LEU A 78 2.90 14.01 -6.32
CA LEU A 78 3.97 14.60 -7.13
C LEU A 78 5.21 13.68 -7.23
N PHE A 79 5.53 12.97 -6.14
CA PHE A 79 6.71 12.11 -6.08
C PHE A 79 6.42 10.64 -6.38
N PHE A 80 5.20 10.16 -6.10
CA PHE A 80 4.82 8.76 -6.18
C PHE A 80 3.60 8.57 -7.07
N GLN A 81 3.75 7.77 -8.13
CA GLN A 81 2.69 7.50 -9.10
C GLN A 81 1.75 6.36 -8.67
N ASN A 82 2.11 5.58 -7.66
CA ASN A 82 1.22 4.62 -7.02
C ASN A 82 0.45 5.35 -5.89
N ASN A 83 -0.49 6.18 -6.31
CA ASN A 83 -1.31 7.04 -5.45
C ASN A 83 -2.69 6.44 -5.17
N THR A 84 -3.63 7.26 -4.70
CA THR A 84 -4.97 6.78 -4.38
C THR A 84 -5.73 6.18 -5.57
N ALA A 85 -5.65 6.77 -6.76
CA ALA A 85 -6.33 6.25 -7.94
C ALA A 85 -5.69 4.97 -8.48
N TYR A 86 -4.36 4.85 -8.36
CA TYR A 86 -3.66 3.61 -8.64
C TYR A 86 -4.17 2.45 -7.78
N HIS A 87 -4.35 2.73 -6.49
CA HIS A 87 -4.76 1.72 -5.52
C HIS A 87 -6.27 1.43 -5.57
N ASP A 88 -7.10 2.41 -5.90
CA ASP A 88 -8.52 2.19 -6.15
C ASP A 88 -8.74 1.14 -7.24
N VAL A 89 -7.99 1.23 -8.36
CA VAL A 89 -8.02 0.18 -9.40
C VAL A 89 -7.74 -1.20 -8.82
N HIS A 90 -6.79 -1.33 -7.90
CA HIS A 90 -6.48 -2.61 -7.26
C HIS A 90 -7.67 -3.15 -6.41
N HIS A 91 -8.39 -2.26 -5.73
CA HIS A 91 -9.57 -2.61 -4.93
C HIS A 91 -10.82 -2.93 -5.75
N GLN A 92 -10.93 -2.41 -6.96
CA GLN A 92 -12.03 -2.72 -7.86
C GLN A 92 -12.09 -4.22 -8.21
N LEU A 93 -13.31 -4.77 -8.27
CA LEU A 93 -13.54 -6.21 -8.55
C LEU A 93 -12.82 -6.71 -9.82
N LYS A 94 -12.71 -5.86 -10.85
CA LYS A 94 -12.04 -6.20 -12.12
C LYS A 94 -10.53 -5.94 -12.09
N GLY A 95 -10.05 -5.09 -11.18
CA GLY A 95 -8.67 -4.64 -11.10
C GLY A 95 -7.80 -5.38 -10.07
N LEU A 96 -8.36 -6.34 -9.33
CA LEU A 96 -7.66 -7.29 -8.44
C LEU A 96 -6.40 -7.98 -9.02
N LYS A 97 -6.25 -7.95 -10.36
CA LYS A 97 -5.10 -8.54 -11.07
C LYS A 97 -3.96 -7.56 -11.36
N TYR A 98 -4.07 -6.33 -10.89
CA TYR A 98 -3.19 -5.24 -11.26
C TYR A 98 -2.83 -4.38 -10.05
N ASN A 99 -1.81 -3.55 -10.22
CA ASN A 99 -1.42 -2.46 -9.32
C ASN A 99 -1.09 -2.92 -7.88
N TYR A 100 -0.28 -3.96 -7.74
CA TYR A 100 0.04 -4.58 -6.45
C TYR A 100 1.03 -3.78 -5.57
N SER A 101 1.86 -2.94 -6.19
CA SER A 101 3.00 -2.32 -5.51
C SER A 101 2.59 -1.13 -4.65
N GLN A 102 2.75 -1.29 -3.35
CA GLN A 102 2.60 -0.24 -2.34
C GLN A 102 3.81 -0.22 -1.40
N PRO A 103 4.09 0.90 -0.71
CA PRO A 103 3.41 2.21 -0.82
C PRO A 103 4.16 3.23 -1.71
N PHE A 104 5.37 2.93 -2.21
CA PHE A 104 6.22 3.96 -2.83
C PHE A 104 6.44 3.88 -4.35
N PHE A 105 6.58 2.69 -4.94
CA PHE A 105 6.97 2.60 -6.36
C PHE A 105 6.25 1.46 -7.07
N SER A 106 5.81 1.70 -8.31
CA SER A 106 5.15 0.70 -9.17
C SER A 106 6.13 -0.07 -10.08
N ILE A 107 7.42 -0.08 -9.74
CA ILE A 107 8.47 -0.69 -10.56
C ILE A 107 8.19 -2.18 -10.76
N CYS A 108 7.83 -2.91 -9.71
CA CYS A 108 7.54 -4.34 -9.80
C CYS A 108 6.35 -4.61 -10.73
N ASP A 109 5.27 -3.83 -10.64
CA ASP A 109 4.13 -3.98 -11.54
C ASP A 109 4.48 -3.70 -13.00
N ARG A 110 5.36 -2.73 -13.26
CA ARG A 110 5.81 -2.43 -14.62
C ARG A 110 6.70 -3.53 -15.18
N LEU A 111 7.63 -4.04 -14.38
CA LEU A 111 8.54 -5.12 -14.79
C LEU A 111 7.80 -6.44 -15.01
N LEU A 112 6.77 -6.72 -14.22
CA LEU A 112 6.02 -7.99 -14.27
C LEU A 112 4.74 -7.90 -15.14
N GLY A 113 4.46 -6.74 -15.74
CA GLY A 113 3.31 -6.56 -16.64
C GLY A 113 1.96 -6.51 -15.93
N THR A 114 1.92 -6.14 -14.65
CA THR A 114 0.71 -6.04 -13.82
C THR A 114 0.32 -4.59 -13.52
N HIS A 115 0.94 -3.62 -14.19
CA HIS A 115 0.55 -2.21 -14.09
C HIS A 115 -0.69 -1.91 -14.96
N MET A 116 -1.71 -1.30 -14.37
CA MET A 116 -2.90 -0.77 -15.04
C MET A 116 -2.99 0.74 -14.83
N SER A 117 -3.23 1.48 -15.92
CA SER A 117 -3.49 2.91 -15.85
C SER A 117 -4.81 3.20 -15.15
N TYR A 118 -4.86 4.32 -14.45
CA TYR A 118 -6.05 4.88 -13.80
C TYR A 118 -6.37 6.25 -14.42
N GLN A 119 -7.61 6.70 -14.26
CA GLN A 119 -8.08 8.02 -14.70
C GLN A 119 -8.41 8.88 -13.49
#